data_AF-A0A497RYP3-F1
#
_entry.id   AF-A0A497RYP3-F1
#
_cell.length_a   1.000
_cell.length_b   1.000
_cell.length_c   1.000
_cell.angle_alpha   90.00
_cell.angle_beta   90.00
_cell.angle_gamma   90.00
#
_symmetry.space_group_name_H-M   'P 1'
#
loop_
_entity.id
_entity.type
_entity.pdbx_description
1 polymer ?
#
loop_
_entity_poly.entity_id
_entity_poly.type
_entity_poly.pdbx_seq_one_letter_code
_entity_poly.pdbx_strand_id
1 'polypeptide(L)'
;MQKIKRECILLVLISVFLLAYALNVLQPVLGFILLFFLPGYALTLTLFSSKEIDIWERTSLAIGLSISICIVSVFIANYFFGIPVTSQTIMLEIFFPTGIFVLIYFFRASRPVLGEDISLSVTRKRILSVFIILLILILTFNLIYRIHWNYSYPFHTDEWQHMADGIQIVEDRSIRLTIPYYRDKPARYDLEIGCHVFLAESFLLTNRDPVLFYKFFPGIFGCISAFILFVFIYKITDKFLAGVFSMLFFAGLKSNIFILGLWFFVPLTMSFPLLYLIFYSMSKGLKEGSFPLLLSATIVLLALALIHPSIASFAYMSITLYL
;
A
#
# COMPACT_ATOMS: atom_id res chain seq x y z
N MET A 1 -19.69 -35.82 -8.38
CA MET A 1 -18.61 -35.46 -7.42
C MET A 1 -18.10 -34.01 -7.54
N GLN A 2 -18.05 -33.42 -8.74
CA GLN A 2 -17.56 -32.04 -8.95
C GLN A 2 -18.55 -30.94 -8.48
N LYS A 3 -19.86 -31.21 -8.54
CA LYS A 3 -20.93 -30.29 -8.11
C LYS A 3 -20.99 -30.12 -6.57
N ILE A 4 -20.88 -31.22 -5.84
CA ILE A 4 -20.83 -31.25 -4.36
C ILE A 4 -19.64 -30.45 -3.82
N LYS A 5 -18.47 -30.52 -4.48
CA LYS A 5 -17.30 -29.71 -4.10
C LYS A 5 -17.55 -28.19 -4.26
N ARG A 6 -18.31 -27.75 -5.27
CA ARG A 6 -18.63 -26.33 -5.48
C ARG A 6 -19.60 -25.80 -4.43
N GLU A 7 -20.62 -26.59 -4.07
CA GLU A 7 -21.61 -26.23 -3.06
C GLU A 7 -20.98 -26.13 -1.65
N CYS A 8 -20.07 -27.04 -1.30
CA CYS A 8 -19.32 -26.94 -0.04
C CYS A 8 -18.39 -25.71 0.00
N ILE A 9 -17.71 -25.39 -1.10
CA ILE A 9 -16.85 -24.18 -1.17
C ILE A 9 -17.71 -22.91 -1.01
N LEU A 10 -18.88 -22.87 -1.66
CA LEU A 10 -19.80 -21.74 -1.54
C LEU A 10 -20.34 -21.58 -0.11
N LEU A 11 -20.73 -22.67 0.55
CA LEU A 11 -21.14 -22.66 1.95
C LEU A 11 -20.03 -22.19 2.89
N VAL A 12 -18.78 -22.62 2.66
CA VAL A 12 -17.63 -22.14 3.43
C VAL A 12 -17.41 -20.65 3.21
N LEU A 13 -17.43 -20.17 1.96
CA LEU A 13 -17.29 -18.74 1.65
C LEU A 13 -18.41 -17.90 2.28
N ILE A 14 -19.66 -18.36 2.23
CA ILE A 14 -20.80 -17.70 2.87
C ILE A 14 -20.62 -17.70 4.39
N SER A 15 -20.22 -18.81 5.00
CA SER A 15 -20.01 -18.89 6.45
C SER A 15 -18.88 -17.96 6.92
N VAL A 16 -17.77 -17.89 6.17
CA VAL A 16 -16.66 -16.97 6.42
C VAL A 16 -17.10 -15.52 6.23
N PHE A 17 -17.89 -15.24 5.21
CA PHE A 17 -18.44 -13.90 4.96
C PHE A 17 -19.39 -13.46 6.07
N LEU A 18 -20.32 -14.31 6.50
CA LEU A 18 -21.24 -14.04 7.59
C LEU A 18 -20.50 -13.87 8.92
N LEU A 19 -19.46 -14.67 9.17
CA LEU A 19 -18.59 -14.51 10.34
C LEU A 19 -17.82 -13.18 10.29
N ALA A 20 -17.25 -12.82 9.13
CA ALA A 20 -16.55 -11.56 8.95
C ALA A 20 -17.48 -10.35 9.11
N TYR A 21 -18.73 -10.46 8.66
CA TYR A 21 -19.78 -9.46 8.87
C TYR A 21 -20.15 -9.36 10.36
N ALA A 22 -20.41 -10.49 11.03
CA ALA A 22 -20.76 -10.54 12.45
C ALA A 22 -19.67 -9.97 13.37
N LEU A 23 -18.39 -10.14 12.99
CA LEU A 23 -17.25 -9.60 13.73
C LEU A 23 -16.91 -8.14 13.34
N ASN A 24 -17.71 -7.50 12.49
CA ASN A 24 -17.44 -6.19 11.89
C ASN A 24 -16.09 -6.12 11.13
N VAL A 25 -15.47 -7.26 10.83
CA VAL A 25 -14.15 -7.34 10.16
C VAL A 25 -14.26 -7.02 8.67
N LEU A 26 -15.44 -7.19 8.08
CA LEU A 26 -15.68 -6.96 6.66
C LEU A 26 -15.36 -5.52 6.23
N GLN A 27 -15.74 -4.52 7.02
CA GLN A 27 -15.52 -3.12 6.66
C GLN A 27 -14.04 -2.73 6.61
N PRO A 28 -13.20 -3.00 7.64
CA PRO A 28 -11.76 -2.78 7.56
C PRO A 28 -11.09 -3.51 6.40
N VAL A 29 -11.50 -4.76 6.14
CA VAL A 29 -10.95 -5.55 5.04
C VAL A 29 -11.29 -4.92 3.69
N LEU A 30 -12.54 -4.51 3.47
CA LEU A 30 -12.94 -3.82 2.25
C LEU A 30 -12.24 -2.47 2.11
N GLY A 31 -12.17 -1.67 3.18
CA GLY A 31 -11.45 -0.40 3.18
C GLY A 31 -9.97 -0.56 2.80
N PHE A 32 -9.32 -1.60 3.31
CA PHE A 32 -7.95 -1.93 2.92
C PHE A 32 -7.80 -2.45 1.51
N ILE A 33 -8.74 -3.24 0.98
CA ILE A 33 -8.71 -3.64 -0.43
C ILE A 33 -8.82 -2.41 -1.34
N LEU A 34 -9.69 -1.46 -0.98
CA LEU A 34 -9.86 -0.21 -1.73
C LEU A 34 -8.60 0.66 -1.67
N LEU A 35 -8.02 0.82 -0.48
CA LEU A 35 -6.87 1.69 -0.25
C LEU A 35 -5.55 1.10 -0.77
N PHE A 36 -5.31 -0.19 -0.54
CA PHE A 36 -4.02 -0.84 -0.82
C PHE A 36 -3.98 -1.63 -2.12
N PHE A 37 -5.05 -1.78 -2.88
CA PHE A 37 -5.01 -2.65 -4.06
C PHE A 37 -5.79 -2.15 -5.27
N LEU A 38 -7.05 -1.72 -5.10
CA LEU A 38 -7.98 -1.57 -6.21
C LEU A 38 -7.52 -0.60 -7.32
N PRO A 39 -7.29 0.70 -7.07
CA PRO A 39 -6.92 1.65 -8.12
C PRO A 39 -5.55 1.33 -8.72
N GLY A 40 -4.60 0.89 -7.90
CA GLY A 40 -3.28 0.46 -8.37
C GLY A 40 -3.35 -0.76 -9.27
N TYR A 41 -4.12 -1.79 -8.90
CA TYR A 41 -4.31 -2.98 -9.71
C TYR A 41 -4.96 -2.64 -11.06
N ALA A 42 -6.00 -1.81 -11.07
CA ALA A 42 -6.63 -1.32 -12.29
C ALA A 42 -5.64 -0.56 -13.19
N LEU A 43 -4.79 0.28 -12.60
CA LEU A 43 -3.72 0.94 -13.34
C LEU A 43 -2.71 -0.07 -13.91
N THR A 44 -2.32 -1.11 -13.17
CA THR A 44 -1.40 -2.14 -13.71
C THR A 44 -1.99 -2.91 -14.90
N LEU A 45 -3.32 -3.12 -14.94
CA LEU A 45 -3.98 -3.74 -16.09
C LEU A 45 -3.97 -2.82 -17.30
N THR A 46 -4.10 -1.52 -17.06
CA THR A 46 -4.03 -0.47 -18.08
C THR A 46 -2.62 -0.32 -18.65
N LEU A 47 -1.60 -0.36 -17.79
CA LEU A 47 -0.21 -0.12 -18.17
C LEU A 47 0.42 -1.36 -18.79
N PHE A 48 0.23 -2.54 -18.19
CA PHE A 48 0.98 -3.75 -18.55
C PHE A 48 0.10 -4.84 -19.11
N SER A 49 0.53 -5.51 -20.18
CA SER A 49 -0.11 -6.75 -20.62
C SER A 49 0.16 -7.90 -19.63
N SER A 50 -0.61 -8.99 -19.70
CA SER A 50 -0.44 -10.15 -18.82
C SER A 50 0.90 -10.88 -19.01
N LYS A 51 1.58 -10.65 -20.14
CA LYS A 51 2.86 -11.29 -20.51
C LYS A 51 4.09 -10.44 -20.13
N GLU A 52 3.93 -9.14 -19.87
CA GLU A 52 5.04 -8.22 -19.57
C GLU A 52 5.55 -8.30 -18.13
N ILE A 53 4.64 -8.50 -17.17
CA ILE A 53 4.96 -8.57 -15.75
C ILE A 53 4.33 -9.81 -15.13
N ASP A 54 5.06 -10.46 -14.24
CA ASP A 54 4.52 -11.62 -13.53
C ASP A 54 3.56 -11.23 -12.40
N ILE A 55 3.03 -12.24 -11.70
CA ILE A 55 2.08 -12.02 -10.62
C ILE A 55 2.70 -11.27 -9.43
N TRP A 56 3.99 -11.48 -9.15
CA TRP A 56 4.67 -10.87 -8.01
C TRP A 56 4.88 -9.39 -8.25
N GLU A 57 5.39 -9.05 -9.43
CA GLU A 57 5.53 -7.67 -9.92
C GLU A 57 4.20 -6.94 -9.96
N ARG A 58 3.17 -7.60 -10.51
CA ARG A 58 1.83 -7.01 -10.61
C ARG A 58 1.26 -6.72 -9.22
N THR A 59 1.44 -7.63 -8.28
CA THR A 59 0.96 -7.45 -6.91
C THR A 59 1.72 -6.31 -6.21
N SER A 60 3.05 -6.24 -6.35
CA SER A 60 3.84 -5.16 -5.73
C SER A 60 3.52 -3.78 -6.34
N LEU A 61 3.40 -3.71 -7.67
CA LEU A 61 3.02 -2.48 -8.38
C LEU A 61 1.60 -2.05 -8.01
N ALA A 62 0.65 -2.98 -7.96
CA ALA A 62 -0.72 -2.69 -7.55
C ALA A 62 -0.77 -2.09 -6.16
N ILE A 63 -0.01 -2.62 -5.20
CA ILE A 63 -0.02 -2.10 -3.83
C ILE A 63 0.57 -0.69 -3.77
N GLY A 64 1.78 -0.48 -4.29
CA GLY A 64 2.43 0.83 -4.20
C GLY A 64 1.73 1.91 -5.03
N LEU A 65 1.24 1.58 -6.23
CA LEU A 65 0.46 2.51 -7.04
C LEU A 65 -0.88 2.85 -6.39
N SER A 66 -1.53 1.90 -5.70
CA SER A 66 -2.79 2.16 -5.01
C SER A 66 -2.59 3.21 -3.90
N ILE A 67 -1.59 2.99 -3.03
CA ILE A 67 -1.22 3.94 -1.97
C ILE A 67 -0.92 5.32 -2.58
N SER A 68 -0.16 5.33 -3.68
CA SER A 68 0.30 6.57 -4.31
C SER A 68 -0.84 7.36 -4.96
N ILE A 69 -1.73 6.67 -5.68
CA ILE A 69 -2.89 7.29 -6.35
C ILE A 69 -3.83 7.88 -5.31
N CYS A 70 -4.18 7.13 -4.26
CA CYS A 70 -5.05 7.59 -3.18
C CYS A 70 -4.55 8.89 -2.54
N ILE A 71 -3.28 8.91 -2.13
CA ILE A 71 -2.69 10.10 -1.49
C ILE A 71 -2.67 11.29 -2.45
N VAL A 72 -2.19 11.08 -3.67
CA VAL A 72 -2.05 12.17 -4.66
C VAL A 72 -3.43 12.68 -5.09
N SER A 73 -4.42 11.80 -5.26
CA SER A 73 -5.77 12.21 -5.68
C SER A 73 -6.48 13.01 -4.60
N VAL A 74 -6.48 12.54 -3.34
CA VAL A 74 -7.11 13.25 -2.22
C VAL A 74 -6.41 14.58 -1.97
N PHE A 75 -5.07 14.58 -1.98
CA PHE A 75 -4.30 15.81 -1.84
C PHE A 75 -4.68 16.82 -2.93
N ILE A 76 -4.69 16.40 -4.20
CA ILE A 76 -5.04 17.30 -5.31
C ILE A 76 -6.48 17.79 -5.22
N ALA A 77 -7.42 16.88 -4.97
CA ALA A 77 -8.85 17.16 -4.85
C ALA A 77 -9.14 18.19 -3.75
N ASN A 78 -8.55 18.01 -2.58
CA ASN A 78 -8.78 18.92 -1.47
C ASN A 78 -7.98 20.22 -1.62
N TYR A 79 -6.67 20.14 -1.88
CA TYR A 79 -5.79 21.30 -1.86
C TYR A 79 -6.04 22.25 -3.02
N PHE A 80 -6.23 21.74 -4.24
CA PHE A 80 -6.42 22.59 -5.43
C PHE A 80 -7.89 22.87 -5.75
N PHE A 81 -8.79 21.91 -5.49
CA PHE A 81 -10.21 22.03 -5.86
C PHE A 81 -11.15 22.26 -4.68
N GLY A 82 -10.64 22.24 -3.44
CA GLY A 82 -11.45 22.45 -2.24
C GLY A 82 -12.47 21.33 -1.98
N ILE A 83 -12.31 20.16 -2.59
CA ILE A 83 -13.22 19.02 -2.40
C ILE A 83 -13.07 18.52 -0.97
N PRO A 84 -14.15 18.46 -0.17
CA PRO A 84 -14.04 18.07 1.24
C PRO A 84 -13.61 16.62 1.40
N VAL A 85 -12.76 16.33 2.38
CA VAL A 85 -12.30 14.96 2.70
C VAL A 85 -13.38 14.26 3.53
N THR A 86 -14.12 13.36 2.90
CA THR A 86 -15.23 12.60 3.50
C THR A 86 -15.21 11.17 2.97
N SER A 87 -15.89 10.24 3.64
CA SER A 87 -15.99 8.86 3.13
C SER A 87 -16.59 8.80 1.72
N GLN A 88 -17.55 9.68 1.39
CA GLN A 88 -18.18 9.68 0.06
C GLN A 88 -17.22 10.18 -1.02
N THR A 89 -16.48 11.26 -0.76
CA THR A 89 -15.54 11.84 -1.72
C THR A 89 -14.34 10.93 -1.94
N ILE A 90 -13.79 10.31 -0.88
CA ILE A 90 -12.72 9.31 -1.02
C ILE A 90 -13.20 8.11 -1.85
N MET A 91 -14.41 7.61 -1.61
CA MET A 91 -14.96 6.50 -2.41
C MET A 91 -15.09 6.89 -3.89
N LEU A 92 -15.56 8.11 -4.18
CA LEU A 92 -15.60 8.64 -5.55
C LEU A 92 -14.19 8.73 -6.15
N GLU A 93 -13.23 9.26 -5.40
CA GLU A 93 -11.84 9.42 -5.82
C GLU A 93 -11.11 8.10 -6.03
N ILE A 94 -11.54 7.00 -5.39
CA ILE A 94 -11.04 5.66 -5.67
C ILE A 94 -11.74 5.06 -6.90
N PHE A 95 -13.07 5.10 -6.95
CA PHE A 95 -13.83 4.44 -8.02
C PHE A 95 -13.75 5.14 -9.36
N PHE A 96 -13.65 6.46 -9.38
CA PHE A 96 -13.58 7.23 -10.63
C PHE A 96 -12.32 6.92 -11.45
N PRO A 97 -11.08 7.06 -10.93
CA PRO A 97 -9.89 6.68 -11.67
C PRO A 97 -9.83 5.16 -11.91
N THR A 98 -10.29 4.33 -10.98
CA THR A 98 -10.41 2.88 -11.21
C THR A 98 -11.27 2.57 -12.43
N GLY A 99 -12.44 3.22 -12.53
CA GLY A 99 -13.35 3.09 -13.67
C GLY A 99 -12.71 3.56 -14.97
N ILE A 100 -12.01 4.69 -14.96
CA ILE A 100 -11.25 5.19 -16.12
C ILE A 100 -10.20 4.16 -16.56
N PHE A 101 -9.39 3.64 -15.64
CA PHE A 101 -8.37 2.64 -15.96
C PHE A 101 -8.99 1.36 -16.53
N VAL A 102 -10.07 0.86 -15.92
CA VAL A 102 -10.79 -0.31 -16.42
C VAL A 102 -11.35 -0.05 -17.83
N LEU A 103 -11.91 1.12 -18.10
CA LEU A 103 -12.39 1.50 -19.43
C LEU A 103 -11.24 1.54 -20.44
N ILE A 104 -10.12 2.19 -20.12
CA ILE A 104 -8.94 2.23 -21.00
C ILE A 104 -8.42 0.81 -21.25
N TYR A 105 -8.36 -0.02 -20.22
CA TYR A 105 -7.99 -1.43 -20.36
C TYR A 105 -8.91 -2.17 -21.33
N PHE A 106 -10.24 -2.04 -21.21
CA PHE A 106 -11.18 -2.68 -22.13
C PHE A 106 -11.04 -2.16 -23.57
N PHE A 107 -10.87 -0.86 -23.78
CA PHE A 107 -10.66 -0.30 -25.11
C PHE A 107 -9.34 -0.78 -25.72
N ARG A 108 -8.27 -0.86 -24.91
CA ARG A 108 -6.98 -1.43 -25.31
C ARG A 108 -7.07 -2.93 -25.59
N ALA A 109 -7.91 -3.65 -24.84
CA ALA A 109 -8.15 -5.08 -24.93
C ALA A 109 -9.11 -5.48 -26.08
N SER A 110 -9.46 -4.56 -27.00
CA SER A 110 -10.20 -4.87 -28.24
C SER A 110 -9.43 -5.75 -29.25
N ARG A 111 -8.40 -6.47 -28.79
CA ARG A 111 -7.85 -7.65 -29.46
C ARG A 111 -8.22 -8.88 -28.61
N PRO A 112 -8.85 -9.91 -29.18
CA PRO A 112 -9.47 -10.97 -28.40
C PRO A 112 -8.41 -11.74 -27.61
N VAL A 113 -8.38 -11.54 -26.29
CA VAL A 113 -7.81 -12.49 -25.32
C VAL A 113 -8.94 -13.43 -24.86
N LEU A 114 -9.74 -13.91 -25.82
CA LEU A 114 -10.65 -15.04 -25.62
C LEU A 114 -10.03 -16.20 -26.37
N GLY A 115 -9.16 -16.98 -25.70
CA GLY A 115 -8.56 -18.15 -26.34
C GLY A 115 -7.37 -18.79 -25.65
N GLU A 116 -6.75 -18.15 -24.64
CA GLU A 116 -5.86 -18.89 -23.74
C GLU A 116 -6.71 -19.34 -22.55
N ASP A 117 -7.08 -20.62 -22.53
CA ASP A 117 -7.48 -21.30 -21.30
C ASP A 117 -6.46 -20.90 -20.23
N ILE A 118 -6.92 -20.19 -19.18
CA ILE A 118 -6.14 -19.99 -17.98
C ILE A 118 -5.99 -21.39 -17.36
N SER A 119 -5.08 -22.19 -17.89
CA SER A 119 -4.64 -23.40 -17.23
C SER A 119 -3.93 -22.90 -15.98
N LEU A 120 -4.67 -22.89 -14.88
CA LEU A 120 -4.12 -22.82 -13.53
C LEU A 120 -3.33 -24.11 -13.30
N SER A 121 -2.26 -24.32 -14.07
CA SER A 121 -1.23 -25.29 -13.77
C SER A 121 -0.44 -24.75 -12.58
N VAL A 122 -1.09 -24.81 -11.42
CA VAL A 122 -0.49 -24.44 -10.16
C VAL A 122 0.53 -25.52 -9.82
N THR A 123 1.78 -25.29 -10.23
CA THR A 123 2.87 -26.20 -9.92
C THR A 123 3.12 -26.25 -8.42
N ARG A 124 3.40 -27.44 -7.86
CA ARG A 124 3.78 -27.64 -6.45
C ARG A 124 4.84 -26.63 -5.96
N LYS A 125 5.80 -26.28 -6.82
CA LYS A 125 6.83 -25.26 -6.56
C LYS A 125 6.22 -23.88 -6.27
N ARG A 126 5.23 -23.44 -7.06
CA ARG A 126 4.58 -22.14 -6.88
C ARG A 126 3.76 -22.08 -5.60
N ILE A 127 3.06 -23.17 -5.25
CA ILE A 127 2.34 -23.29 -3.96
C ILE A 127 3.34 -23.15 -2.80
N LEU A 128 4.46 -23.87 -2.87
CA LEU A 128 5.49 -23.81 -1.85
C LEU A 128 6.08 -22.40 -1.72
N SER A 129 6.36 -21.72 -2.84
CA SER A 129 6.84 -20.33 -2.83
C SER A 129 5.84 -19.38 -2.15
N VAL A 130 4.54 -19.47 -2.50
CA VAL A 130 3.48 -18.67 -1.87
C VAL A 130 3.41 -18.95 -0.38
N PHE A 131 3.43 -20.23 0.02
CA PHE A 131 3.38 -20.63 1.42
C PHE A 131 4.58 -20.09 2.22
N ILE A 132 5.80 -20.17 1.67
CA ILE A 132 7.00 -19.64 2.31
C ILE A 132 6.89 -18.12 2.49
N ILE A 133 6.48 -17.39 1.44
CA ILE A 133 6.30 -15.93 1.52
C ILE A 133 5.27 -15.58 2.59
N LEU A 134 4.11 -16.25 2.61
CA LEU A 134 3.07 -16.01 3.61
C LEU A 134 3.58 -16.28 5.04
N LEU A 135 4.32 -17.37 5.25
CA LEU A 135 4.91 -17.68 6.54
C LEU A 135 5.87 -16.59 7.00
N ILE A 136 6.72 -16.08 6.10
CA ILE A 136 7.64 -14.99 6.41
C ILE A 136 6.90 -13.69 6.66
N LEU A 137 5.83 -13.37 5.91
CA LEU A 137 5.02 -12.18 6.18
C LEU A 137 4.35 -12.24 7.55
N ILE A 138 3.83 -13.41 7.95
CA ILE A 138 3.29 -13.61 9.31
C ILE A 138 4.39 -13.42 10.35
N LEU A 139 5.59 -13.97 10.12
CA LEU A 139 6.74 -13.76 11.01
C LEU A 139 7.11 -12.26 11.10
N THR A 140 7.23 -11.58 9.97
CA THR A 140 7.52 -10.14 9.88
C THR A 140 6.50 -9.32 10.66
N PHE A 141 5.21 -9.59 10.47
CA PHE A 141 4.15 -8.94 11.22
C PHE A 141 4.35 -9.12 12.71
N ASN A 142 4.54 -10.35 13.18
CA ASN A 142 4.69 -10.64 14.61
C ASN A 142 5.96 -10.03 15.21
N LEU A 143 7.07 -10.02 14.48
CA LEU A 143 8.33 -9.42 14.96
C LEU A 143 8.22 -7.90 15.11
N ILE A 144 7.59 -7.24 14.15
CA ILE A 144 7.40 -5.78 14.15
C ILE A 144 6.32 -5.36 15.14
N TYR A 145 5.17 -6.04 15.13
CA TYR A 145 4.03 -5.77 16.00
C TYR A 145 4.27 -6.18 17.46
N ARG A 146 5.39 -6.85 17.76
CA ARG A 146 5.69 -7.42 19.09
C ARG A 146 5.54 -6.41 20.23
N ILE A 147 5.95 -5.16 20.03
CA ILE A 147 5.85 -4.14 21.09
C ILE A 147 4.39 -3.80 21.44
N HIS A 148 3.46 -3.98 20.50
CA HIS A 148 2.04 -3.69 20.64
C HIS A 148 1.20 -4.87 21.18
N TRP A 149 1.82 -6.02 21.49
CA TRP A 149 1.08 -7.20 22.01
C TRP A 149 0.41 -6.92 23.36
N ASN A 150 1.11 -6.23 24.26
CA ASN A 150 0.66 -5.99 25.63
C ASN A 150 0.32 -4.51 25.90
N TYR A 151 0.39 -3.66 24.87
CA TYR A 151 0.13 -2.22 24.96
C TYR A 151 -0.59 -1.76 23.70
N SER A 152 -1.74 -1.12 23.88
CA SER A 152 -2.64 -0.81 22.75
C SER A 152 -2.49 0.60 22.19
N TYR A 153 -1.65 1.44 22.79
CA TYR A 153 -1.52 2.85 22.40
C TYR A 153 -0.20 3.09 21.66
N PRO A 154 -0.07 4.20 20.91
CA PRO A 154 1.21 4.58 20.34
C PRO A 154 2.30 4.78 21.41
N PHE A 155 3.53 4.40 21.07
CA PHE A 155 4.68 4.42 21.98
C PHE A 155 5.51 5.69 21.84
N HIS A 156 5.49 6.33 20.67
CA HIS A 156 6.27 7.53 20.39
C HIS A 156 5.37 8.76 20.23
N THR A 157 5.87 9.94 20.60
CA THR A 157 5.14 11.21 20.48
C THR A 157 4.78 11.54 19.03
N ASP A 158 5.65 11.18 18.10
CA ASP A 158 5.43 11.45 16.66
C ASP A 158 4.23 10.67 16.12
N GLU A 159 4.01 9.45 16.60
CA GLU A 159 2.84 8.65 16.22
C GLU A 159 1.54 9.35 16.66
N TRP A 160 1.52 9.90 17.88
CA TRP A 160 0.39 10.71 18.38
C TRP A 160 0.17 11.96 17.54
N GLN A 161 1.24 12.66 17.15
CA GLN A 161 1.16 13.85 16.32
C GLN A 161 0.55 13.54 14.95
N HIS A 162 1.09 12.56 14.22
CA HIS A 162 0.60 12.20 12.89
C HIS A 162 -0.83 11.66 12.92
N MET A 163 -1.18 10.89 13.95
CA MET A 163 -2.55 10.43 14.13
C MET A 163 -3.51 11.60 14.39
N ALA A 164 -3.14 12.57 15.23
CA ALA A 164 -3.97 13.74 15.48
C ALA A 164 -4.14 14.60 14.22
N ASP A 165 -3.09 14.76 13.41
CA ASP A 165 -3.17 15.47 12.13
C ASP A 165 -4.11 14.74 11.14
N GLY A 166 -4.06 13.40 11.08
CA GLY A 166 -5.00 12.60 10.30
C GLY A 166 -6.45 12.71 10.80
N ILE A 167 -6.68 12.70 12.12
CA ILE A 167 -8.01 12.91 12.71
C ILE A 167 -8.52 14.32 12.41
N GLN A 168 -7.64 15.33 12.47
CA GLN A 168 -8.02 16.70 12.15
C GLN A 168 -8.53 16.82 10.71
N ILE A 169 -7.89 16.16 9.74
CA ILE A 169 -8.37 16.15 8.34
C ILE A 169 -9.79 15.58 8.27
N VAL A 170 -10.09 14.53 9.04
CA VAL A 170 -11.42 13.91 9.10
C VAL A 170 -12.45 14.87 9.72
N GLU A 171 -12.11 15.54 10.82
CA GLU A 171 -12.99 16.46 11.53
C GLU A 171 -13.25 17.76 10.74
N ASP A 172 -12.19 18.40 10.26
CA ASP A 172 -12.25 19.66 9.51
C ASP A 172 -12.68 19.42 8.05
N ARG A 173 -12.77 18.15 7.61
CA ARG A 173 -13.04 17.73 6.21
C ARG A 173 -12.13 18.41 5.20
N SER A 174 -10.95 18.84 5.63
CA SER A 174 -10.03 19.63 4.82
C SER A 174 -8.60 19.45 5.31
N ILE A 175 -7.66 19.54 4.37
CA ILE A 175 -6.23 19.57 4.64
C ILE A 175 -5.91 20.97 5.15
N ARG A 176 -6.02 21.17 6.47
CA ARG A 176 -5.66 22.42 7.13
C ARG A 176 -4.27 22.32 7.71
N LEU A 177 -3.41 23.24 7.29
CA LEU A 177 -2.04 23.42 7.78
C LEU A 177 -2.05 24.12 9.16
N THR A 178 -2.63 23.48 10.17
CA THR A 178 -2.77 24.05 11.52
C THR A 178 -2.39 23.04 12.59
N ILE A 179 -1.98 23.50 13.78
CA ILE A 179 -1.63 22.57 14.88
C ILE A 179 -2.89 22.16 15.67
N PRO A 180 -3.21 20.87 15.78
CA PRO A 180 -4.48 20.41 16.39
C PRO A 180 -4.56 20.64 17.91
N TYR A 181 -3.43 20.70 18.61
CA TYR A 181 -3.37 20.78 20.07
C TYR A 181 -3.54 22.20 20.66
N TYR A 182 -3.52 23.24 19.82
CA TYR A 182 -3.65 24.62 20.27
C TYR A 182 -5.05 25.14 20.01
N ARG A 183 -5.63 25.83 21.00
CA ARG A 183 -6.96 26.45 20.88
C ARG A 183 -7.05 27.40 19.67
N ASP A 184 -5.98 28.14 19.43
CA ASP A 184 -5.93 29.16 18.38
C ASP A 184 -5.51 28.58 17.01
N LYS A 185 -5.26 27.26 16.94
CA LYS A 185 -4.88 26.50 15.72
C LYS A 185 -3.91 27.29 14.81
N PRO A 186 -2.71 27.68 15.30
CA PRO A 186 -1.77 28.46 14.51
C PRO A 186 -1.35 27.70 13.25
N ALA A 187 -1.03 28.43 12.18
CA ALA A 187 -0.60 27.85 10.93
C ALA A 187 0.75 27.10 11.10
N ARG A 188 0.87 25.91 10.49
CA ARG A 188 2.09 25.10 10.45
C ARG A 188 2.36 24.65 9.02
N TYR A 189 3.58 24.82 8.55
CA TYR A 189 4.03 24.12 7.34
C TYR A 189 4.22 22.65 7.63
N ASP A 190 3.40 21.81 6.99
CA ASP A 190 3.49 20.37 7.09
C ASP A 190 4.06 19.79 5.80
N LEU A 191 5.23 19.16 5.92
CA LEU A 191 5.92 18.57 4.79
C LEU A 191 5.59 17.09 4.61
N GLU A 192 4.87 16.47 5.56
CA GLU A 192 4.58 15.03 5.60
C GLU A 192 3.08 14.75 5.41
N ILE A 193 2.40 15.67 4.74
CA ILE A 193 0.94 15.68 4.58
C ILE A 193 0.39 14.41 3.94
N GLY A 194 1.18 13.75 3.09
CA GLY A 194 0.80 12.49 2.45
C GLY A 194 0.57 11.36 3.47
N CYS A 195 1.29 11.37 4.60
CA CYS A 195 1.05 10.43 5.69
C CYS A 195 -0.30 10.69 6.36
N HIS A 196 -0.65 11.96 6.61
CA HIS A 196 -1.88 12.33 7.29
C HIS A 196 -3.10 12.12 6.41
N VAL A 197 -2.98 12.40 5.10
CA VAL A 197 -4.01 12.07 4.10
C VAL A 197 -4.29 10.57 4.10
N PHE A 198 -3.24 9.74 4.02
CA PHE A 198 -3.41 8.29 4.09
C PHE A 198 -4.07 7.83 5.40
N LEU A 199 -3.69 8.40 6.54
CA LEU A 199 -4.33 8.10 7.82
C LEU A 199 -5.81 8.48 7.81
N ALA A 200 -6.16 9.67 7.33
CA ALA A 200 -7.54 10.12 7.20
C ALA A 200 -8.37 9.19 6.31
N GLU A 201 -7.83 8.79 5.16
CA GLU A 201 -8.45 7.80 4.27
C GLU A 201 -8.69 6.47 4.99
N SER A 202 -7.67 5.99 5.69
CA SER A 202 -7.76 4.73 6.43
C SER A 202 -8.84 4.78 7.52
N PHE A 203 -8.96 5.89 8.26
CA PHE A 203 -9.97 6.05 9.31
C PHE A 203 -11.38 6.13 8.72
N LEU A 204 -11.57 6.88 7.64
CA LEU A 204 -12.86 7.06 6.97
C LEU A 204 -13.36 5.79 6.27
N LEU A 205 -12.46 4.98 5.71
CA LEU A 205 -12.81 3.74 5.00
C LEU A 205 -13.03 2.56 5.97
N THR A 206 -12.19 2.44 7.00
CA THR A 206 -12.29 1.34 7.96
C THR A 206 -13.35 1.59 9.04
N ASN A 207 -13.68 2.86 9.31
CA ASN A 207 -14.60 3.30 10.37
C ASN A 207 -14.27 2.68 11.73
N ARG A 208 -12.97 2.59 12.03
CA ARG A 208 -12.44 2.11 13.30
C ARG A 208 -11.92 3.26 14.13
N ASP A 209 -11.88 3.05 15.44
CA ASP A 209 -11.26 3.97 16.37
C ASP A 209 -9.79 4.22 15.94
N PRO A 210 -9.42 5.47 15.58
CA PRO A 210 -8.09 5.78 15.10
C PRO A 210 -6.99 5.33 16.06
N VAL A 211 -7.17 5.55 17.37
CA VAL A 211 -6.17 5.28 18.41
C VAL A 211 -5.92 3.78 18.55
N LEU A 212 -6.99 2.99 18.65
CA LEU A 212 -6.89 1.55 18.83
C LEU A 212 -6.49 0.81 17.55
N PHE A 213 -6.75 1.40 16.39
CA PHE A 213 -6.43 0.81 15.10
C PHE A 213 -5.01 1.15 14.63
N TYR A 214 -4.49 2.32 15.01
CA TYR A 214 -3.17 2.81 14.58
C TYR A 214 -2.03 1.79 14.78
N LYS A 215 -2.06 1.08 15.91
CA LYS A 215 -1.05 0.09 16.31
C LYS A 215 -0.79 -1.02 15.28
N PHE A 216 -1.72 -1.26 14.35
CA PHE A 216 -1.55 -2.29 13.32
C PHE A 216 -0.75 -1.82 12.11
N PHE A 217 -0.67 -0.50 11.86
CA PHE A 217 0.05 0.03 10.70
C PHE A 217 1.54 -0.32 10.64
N PRO A 218 2.33 -0.34 11.73
CA PRO A 218 3.73 -0.75 11.66
C PRO A 218 3.87 -2.17 11.11
N GLY A 219 3.04 -3.11 11.59
CA GLY A 219 3.03 -4.49 11.13
C GLY A 219 2.55 -4.64 9.68
N ILE A 220 1.49 -3.91 9.29
CA ILE A 220 0.94 -3.92 7.92
C ILE A 220 1.98 -3.39 6.93
N PHE A 221 2.53 -2.20 7.18
CA PHE A 221 3.54 -1.61 6.31
C PHE A 221 4.84 -2.41 6.33
N GLY A 222 5.24 -2.98 7.47
CA GLY A 222 6.34 -3.93 7.54
C GLY A 222 6.17 -5.13 6.60
N CYS A 223 4.96 -5.70 6.52
CA CYS A 223 4.65 -6.77 5.58
C CYS A 223 4.71 -6.31 4.12
N ILE A 224 4.13 -5.14 3.81
CA ILE A 224 4.14 -4.57 2.46
C ILE A 224 5.59 -4.29 2.03
N SER A 225 6.39 -3.66 2.88
CA SER A 225 7.81 -3.40 2.63
C SER A 225 8.60 -4.67 2.40
N ALA A 226 8.43 -5.68 3.26
CA ALA A 226 9.11 -6.97 3.10
C ALA A 226 8.72 -7.64 1.77
N PHE A 227 7.44 -7.63 1.41
CA PHE A 227 6.98 -8.20 0.16
C PHE A 227 7.54 -7.47 -1.07
N ILE A 228 7.48 -6.14 -1.10
CA ILE A 228 8.02 -5.36 -2.23
C ILE A 228 9.54 -5.52 -2.31
N LEU A 229 10.25 -5.56 -1.17
CA LEU A 229 11.68 -5.85 -1.11
C LEU A 229 12.00 -7.26 -1.66
N PHE A 230 11.18 -8.26 -1.34
CA PHE A 230 11.28 -9.59 -1.93
C PHE A 230 11.19 -9.51 -3.45
N VAL A 231 10.18 -8.83 -4.00
CA VAL A 231 9.99 -8.71 -5.45
C VAL A 231 11.20 -8.00 -6.07
N PHE A 232 11.63 -6.89 -5.50
CA PHE A 232 12.79 -6.13 -5.97
C PHE A 232 14.05 -6.99 -6.07
N ILE A 233 14.42 -7.67 -4.98
CA ILE A 233 15.64 -8.49 -4.93
C ILE A 233 15.50 -9.74 -5.79
N TYR A 234 14.34 -10.40 -5.75
CA TYR A 234 14.08 -11.59 -6.57
C TYR A 234 14.23 -11.26 -8.05
N LYS A 235 13.70 -10.11 -8.51
CA LYS A 235 13.73 -9.71 -9.92
C LYS A 235 15.08 -9.24 -10.41
N ILE A 236 15.91 -8.66 -9.55
CA ILE A 236 17.28 -8.29 -9.92
C ILE A 236 18.21 -9.50 -9.97
N THR A 237 18.01 -10.45 -9.06
CA THR A 237 18.96 -11.56 -8.87
C THR A 237 18.52 -12.87 -9.53
N ASP A 238 17.26 -12.97 -9.95
CA ASP A 238 16.55 -14.20 -10.35
C ASP A 238 16.65 -15.34 -9.32
N LYS A 239 17.00 -15.02 -8.06
CA LYS A 239 17.20 -15.98 -6.96
C LYS A 239 16.11 -15.83 -5.91
N PHE A 240 15.16 -16.77 -5.89
CA PHE A 240 14.07 -16.79 -4.91
C PHE A 240 14.56 -16.71 -3.46
N LEU A 241 15.61 -17.48 -3.13
CA LEU A 241 16.19 -17.46 -1.78
C LEU A 241 16.82 -16.11 -1.42
N ALA A 242 17.40 -15.38 -2.38
CA ALA A 242 17.92 -14.04 -2.11
C ALA A 242 16.81 -13.07 -1.72
N GLY A 243 15.65 -13.13 -2.40
CA GLY A 243 14.47 -12.38 -2.01
C GLY A 243 13.92 -12.81 -0.64
N VAL A 244 13.90 -14.11 -0.33
CA VAL A 244 13.47 -14.60 0.98
C VAL A 244 14.40 -14.12 2.11
N PHE A 245 15.72 -14.17 1.88
CA PHE A 245 16.70 -13.68 2.86
C PHE A 245 16.62 -12.17 3.05
N SER A 246 16.29 -11.38 2.00
CA SER A 246 16.09 -9.94 2.16
C SER A 246 14.88 -9.62 3.04
N MET A 247 13.78 -10.39 2.93
CA MET A 247 12.63 -10.26 3.84
C MET A 247 13.01 -10.55 5.30
N LEU A 248 13.74 -11.64 5.54
CA LEU A 248 14.15 -12.04 6.88
C LEU A 248 15.12 -11.03 7.49
N PHE A 249 16.07 -10.53 6.71
CA PHE A 249 16.99 -9.49 7.12
C PHE A 249 16.25 -8.20 7.48
N PHE A 250 15.32 -7.76 6.62
CA PHE A 250 14.47 -6.59 6.87
C PHE A 250 13.66 -6.73 8.16
N ALA A 251 13.00 -7.88 8.36
CA ALA A 251 12.23 -8.15 9.58
C ALA A 251 13.09 -8.19 10.86
N GLY A 252 14.39 -8.47 10.72
CA GLY A 252 15.36 -8.48 11.81
C GLY A 252 15.89 -7.10 12.21
N LEU A 253 15.63 -6.04 11.42
CA LEU A 253 16.09 -4.69 11.71
C LEU A 253 15.50 -4.20 13.03
N LYS A 254 16.39 -3.86 13.97
CA LYS A 254 16.01 -3.35 15.28
C LYS A 254 15.64 -1.88 15.18
N SER A 255 14.58 -1.51 15.89
CA SER A 255 14.17 -0.12 16.09
C SER A 255 14.32 0.23 17.57
N ASN A 256 14.41 1.51 17.87
CA ASN A 256 14.35 2.01 19.24
C ASN A 256 13.81 3.44 19.22
N ILE A 257 13.57 4.05 20.39
CA ILE A 257 13.00 5.41 20.47
C ILE A 257 13.89 6.49 19.83
N PHE A 258 15.20 6.26 19.68
CA PHE A 258 16.13 7.18 18.99
C PHE A 258 16.27 6.88 17.49
N ILE A 259 15.90 5.67 17.06
CA ILE A 259 15.93 5.21 15.67
C ILE A 259 14.52 4.70 15.35
N LEU A 260 13.66 5.62 14.94
CA LEU A 260 12.26 5.40 14.59
C LEU A 260 12.12 4.51 13.36
N GLY A 261 12.43 3.23 13.54
CA GLY A 261 12.34 2.20 12.52
C GLY A 261 10.98 1.51 12.51
N LEU A 262 10.98 0.26 12.03
CA LEU A 262 9.81 -0.56 11.74
C LEU A 262 8.77 -0.71 12.87
N TRP A 263 9.16 -0.51 14.13
CA TRP A 263 8.26 -0.70 15.27
C TRP A 263 7.20 0.39 15.43
N PHE A 264 7.46 1.58 14.89
CA PHE A 264 6.58 2.74 14.99
C PHE A 264 5.99 3.04 13.62
N PHE A 265 4.74 3.49 13.57
CA PHE A 265 4.20 3.94 12.30
C PHE A 265 4.45 5.44 12.16
N VAL A 266 5.42 5.79 11.35
CA VAL A 266 5.78 7.18 11.05
C VAL A 266 6.02 7.31 9.54
N PRO A 267 6.05 8.53 8.97
CA PRO A 267 6.21 8.75 7.54
C PRO A 267 7.43 8.02 6.94
N LEU A 268 8.52 7.88 7.71
CA LEU A 268 9.69 7.07 7.34
C LEU A 268 9.33 5.60 7.07
N THR A 269 8.59 4.94 7.97
CA THR A 269 8.17 3.53 7.78
C THR A 269 7.18 3.35 6.64
N MET A 270 6.27 4.32 6.46
CA MET A 270 5.34 4.36 5.34
C MET A 270 6.05 4.48 3.98
N SER A 271 7.25 5.08 3.98
CA SER A 271 8.04 5.33 2.78
C SER A 271 8.84 4.13 2.27
N PHE A 272 9.20 3.17 3.13
CA PHE A 272 9.99 1.99 2.73
C PHE A 272 9.41 1.18 1.55
N PRO A 273 8.12 0.80 1.53
CA PRO A 273 7.59 0.04 0.39
C PRO A 273 7.64 0.84 -0.92
N LEU A 274 7.39 2.16 -0.84
CA LEU A 274 7.43 3.04 -2.01
C LEU A 274 8.86 3.24 -2.52
N LEU A 275 9.83 3.39 -1.62
CA LEU A 275 11.24 3.48 -1.96
C LEU A 275 11.73 2.23 -2.71
N TYR A 276 11.42 1.04 -2.21
CA TYR A 276 11.78 -0.21 -2.88
C TYR A 276 11.10 -0.33 -4.26
N LEU A 277 9.84 0.09 -4.37
CA LEU A 277 9.11 0.07 -5.64
C LEU A 277 9.68 1.06 -6.65
N ILE A 278 10.12 2.24 -6.21
CA ILE A 278 10.80 3.23 -7.05
C ILE A 278 12.10 2.65 -7.58
N PHE A 279 12.96 2.09 -6.72
CA PHE A 279 14.23 1.50 -7.18
C PHE A 279 14.02 0.32 -8.11
N TYR A 280 13.03 -0.53 -7.84
CA TYR A 280 12.66 -1.60 -8.75
C TYR A 280 12.22 -1.07 -10.12
N SER A 281 11.24 -0.17 -10.12
CA SER A 281 10.59 0.32 -11.34
C SER A 281 11.55 1.18 -12.17
N MET A 282 12.39 2.00 -11.53
CA MET A 282 13.42 2.78 -12.23
C MET A 282 14.51 1.89 -12.80
N SER A 283 15.07 0.96 -12.00
CA SER A 283 16.16 0.11 -12.47
C SER A 283 15.75 -0.74 -13.67
N LYS A 284 14.59 -1.43 -13.57
CA LYS A 284 14.06 -2.24 -14.66
C LYS A 284 13.57 -1.37 -15.82
N GLY A 285 12.87 -0.27 -15.52
CA GLY A 285 12.33 0.66 -16.51
C GLY A 285 13.40 1.29 -17.39
N LEU A 286 14.53 1.72 -16.81
CA LEU A 286 15.66 2.26 -17.55
C LEU A 286 16.37 1.19 -18.37
N LYS A 287 16.61 0.01 -17.78
CA LYS A 287 17.28 -1.11 -18.47
C LYS A 287 16.51 -1.61 -19.69
N GLU A 288 15.17 -1.65 -19.60
CA GLU A 288 14.29 -2.18 -20.63
C GLU A 288 13.68 -1.10 -21.54
N GLY A 289 13.89 0.19 -21.24
CA GLY A 289 13.21 1.29 -21.94
C GLY A 289 11.68 1.29 -21.72
N SER A 290 11.21 0.74 -20.60
CA SER A 290 9.79 0.53 -20.32
C SER A 290 9.14 1.79 -19.74
N PHE A 291 8.46 2.55 -20.60
CA PHE A 291 7.68 3.73 -20.20
C PHE A 291 6.68 3.44 -19.06
N PRO A 292 5.90 2.32 -19.08
CA PRO A 292 5.02 1.97 -17.97
C PRO A 292 5.69 1.90 -16.59
N LEU A 293 6.90 1.34 -16.51
CA LEU A 293 7.65 1.25 -15.25
C LEU A 293 8.18 2.62 -14.82
N LEU A 294 8.67 3.44 -15.76
CA LEU A 294 9.13 4.80 -15.46
C LEU A 294 7.98 5.70 -15.00
N LEU A 295 6.81 5.59 -15.64
CA LEU A 295 5.59 6.29 -15.22
C LEU A 295 5.16 5.84 -13.82
N SER A 296 5.18 4.54 -13.55
CA SER A 296 4.86 3.98 -12.23
C SER A 296 5.81 4.54 -11.16
N ALA A 297 7.12 4.57 -11.44
CA ALA A 297 8.11 5.14 -10.54
C ALA A 297 7.86 6.63 -10.27
N THR A 298 7.46 7.39 -11.29
CA THR A 298 7.17 8.83 -11.17
C THR A 298 5.96 9.07 -10.26
N ILE A 299 4.87 8.32 -10.46
CA ILE A 299 3.67 8.42 -9.61
C ILE A 299 4.02 8.10 -8.15
N VAL A 300 4.81 7.05 -7.93
CA VAL A 300 5.23 6.64 -6.59
C VAL A 300 6.18 7.67 -5.95
N LEU A 301 7.07 8.28 -6.74
CA LEU A 301 7.96 9.35 -6.27
C LEU A 301 7.19 10.61 -5.87
N LEU A 302 6.14 10.98 -6.61
CA LEU A 302 5.26 12.10 -6.24
C LEU A 302 4.57 11.86 -4.90
N ALA A 303 4.01 10.67 -4.68
CA ALA A 303 3.43 10.31 -3.39
C ALA A 303 4.48 10.29 -2.27
N LEU A 304 5.66 9.73 -2.53
CA LEU A 304 6.77 9.72 -1.58
C LEU A 304 7.22 11.14 -1.19
N ALA A 305 7.20 12.08 -2.13
CA ALA A 305 7.52 13.49 -1.86
C ALA A 305 6.50 14.16 -0.91
N LEU A 306 5.24 13.72 -0.93
CA LEU A 306 4.21 14.19 0.01
C LEU A 306 4.27 13.46 1.36
N ILE A 307 4.71 12.19 1.38
CA ILE A 307 4.81 11.40 2.62
C ILE A 307 6.05 11.80 3.41
N HIS A 308 7.23 11.77 2.78
CA HIS A 308 8.50 12.01 3.46
C HIS A 308 9.52 12.63 2.49
N PRO A 309 9.52 13.98 2.34
CA PRO A 309 10.31 14.68 1.34
C PRO A 309 11.80 14.35 1.38
N SER A 310 12.40 14.14 2.55
CA SER A 310 13.84 13.83 2.64
C SER A 310 14.20 12.50 1.97
N ILE A 311 13.31 11.49 2.03
CA ILE A 311 13.52 10.20 1.35
C ILE A 311 13.25 10.36 -0.13
N ALA A 312 12.25 11.16 -0.52
CA ALA A 312 12.00 11.47 -1.93
C ALA A 312 13.21 12.19 -2.56
N SER A 313 13.80 13.19 -1.90
CA SER A 313 15.00 13.88 -2.34
C SER A 313 16.19 12.92 -2.47
N PHE A 314 16.38 12.04 -1.48
CA PHE A 314 17.42 11.01 -1.54
C PHE A 314 17.22 10.03 -2.70
N ALA A 315 15.99 9.55 -2.89
CA ALA A 315 15.64 8.65 -4.00
C ALA A 315 15.87 9.33 -5.35
N TYR A 316 15.41 10.57 -5.50
CA TYR A 316 15.63 11.38 -6.70
C TYR A 316 17.12 11.57 -7.00
N MET A 317 17.91 11.98 -6.01
CA MET A 317 19.36 12.13 -6.16
C MET A 317 20.03 10.81 -6.56
N SER A 318 19.65 9.70 -5.93
CA SER A 318 20.20 8.37 -6.24
C SER A 318 19.89 7.95 -7.68
N ILE A 319 18.69 8.26 -8.16
CA ILE A 319 18.27 8.02 -9.54
C ILE A 319 19.07 8.90 -10.50
N THR A 320 19.20 10.20 -10.21
CA THR A 320 19.94 11.13 -11.07
C THR A 320 21.41 10.77 -11.18
N LEU A 321 22.04 10.27 -10.11
CA LEU A 321 23.43 9.80 -10.13
C LEU A 321 23.62 8.47 -10.88
N TYR A 322 22.55 7.68 -11.03
CA TYR A 322 22.57 6.42 -11.76
C TYR A 322 22.42 6.62 -13.29
N LEU A 323 21.78 7.71 -13.71
CA LEU A 323 21.58 8.11 -15.11
C LEU A 323 22.87 8.67 -15.74
#